data_AF-A0A7Y3I8D5-F1
#
_entry.id   AF-A0A7Y3I8D5-F1
#
_cell.length_a   1.000
_cell.length_b   1.000
_cell.length_c   1.000
_cell.angle_alpha   90.00
_cell.angle_beta   90.00
_cell.angle_gamma   90.00
#
_symmetry.space_group_name_H-M   'P 1'
#
loop_
_entity.id
_entity.type
_entity.pdbx_description
1 polymer ?
#
loop_
_entity_poly.entity_id
_entity_poly.type
_entity_poly.pdbx_seq_one_letter_code
_entity_poly.pdbx_strand_id
1 'polypeptide(L)' 'MSRARDVLTDPVFDNNPIALQVLGVCSALAVTTSMTAALVMSLAVIGVMMGSN' A
#
# COMPACT_ATOMS: atom_id res chain seq x y z
N MET A 1 25.47 18.91 2.11
CA MET A 1 25.24 19.43 3.49
C MET A 1 23.84 20.03 3.57
N SER A 2 22.80 19.22 3.71
CA SER A 2 21.54 19.67 4.32
C SER A 2 20.95 18.51 5.11
N ARG A 3 21.72 18.07 6.10
CA ARG A 3 21.51 16.95 7.02
C ARG A 3 20.30 17.16 7.96
N ALA A 4 19.36 18.00 7.56
CA ALA A 4 18.15 18.38 8.27
C ALA A 4 16.87 18.02 7.48
N ARG A 5 16.97 17.78 6.16
CA ARG A 5 15.82 17.35 5.34
C ARG A 5 15.60 15.85 5.44
N ASP A 6 16.67 15.06 5.34
CA ASP A 6 16.61 13.59 5.48
C ASP A 6 16.04 13.21 6.87
N VAL A 7 16.52 13.84 7.95
CA VAL A 7 16.04 13.60 9.34
C VAL A 7 14.57 13.97 9.58
N LEU A 8 13.94 14.76 8.71
CA LEU A 8 12.50 15.08 8.80
C LEU A 8 11.65 14.19 7.89
N THR A 9 12.18 13.72 6.75
CA THR A 9 11.45 12.84 5.82
C THR A 9 11.60 11.36 6.15
N ASP A 10 12.76 10.93 6.67
CA ASP A 10 13.05 9.56 7.10
C ASP A 10 12.09 9.06 8.21
N PRO A 11 11.75 9.84 9.25
CA PRO A 11 10.84 9.36 10.28
C PRO A 11 9.37 9.46 9.90
N VAL A 12 8.99 10.32 8.94
CA VAL A 12 7.58 10.55 8.58
C VAL A 12 7.05 9.49 7.62
N PHE A 13 7.88 8.96 6.73
CA PHE A 13 7.48 7.92 5.78
C PHE A 13 7.90 6.51 6.22
N ASP A 14 9.09 6.32 6.78
CA ASP A 14 9.61 4.98 7.13
C ASP A 14 9.42 4.60 8.61
N ASN A 15 9.38 5.56 9.55
CA ASN A 15 9.27 5.27 10.98
C ASN A 15 7.94 5.70 11.62
N ASN A 16 6.99 6.20 10.82
CA ASN A 16 5.67 6.57 11.30
C ASN A 16 4.65 5.48 10.90
N PRO A 17 4.15 4.68 11.84
CA PRO A 17 3.23 3.58 11.55
C PRO A 17 1.94 4.04 10.84
N ILE A 18 1.55 5.31 10.97
CA ILE A 18 0.39 5.89 10.28
C ILE A 18 0.59 5.97 8.75
N ALA A 19 1.81 6.23 8.27
CA ALA A 19 2.09 6.33 6.83
C ALA A 19 2.02 4.96 6.14
N LEU A 20 2.58 3.93 6.77
CA LEU A 20 2.46 2.53 6.32
C LEU A 20 1.00 2.05 6.36
N GLN A 21 0.24 2.49 7.38
CA GLN A 21 -1.18 2.16 7.50
C GLN A 21 -2.03 2.76 6.36
N VAL A 22 -1.71 3.98 5.91
CA VAL A 22 -2.52 4.67 4.87
C VAL A 22 -2.36 4.04 3.48
N LEU A 23 -1.16 3.49 3.19
CA LEU A 23 -0.93 2.78 1.93
C LEU A 23 -1.75 1.47 1.87
N GLY A 24 -2.02 0.86 3.02
CA GLY A 24 -2.86 -0.34 3.13
C GLY A 24 -4.36 -0.05 3.26
N VAL A 25 -4.76 1.06 3.91
CA VAL A 25 -6.17 1.34 4.21
C VAL A 25 -6.98 1.60 2.94
N CYS A 26 -6.41 2.24 1.92
CA CYS A 26 -7.15 2.56 0.70
C CYS A 26 -7.58 1.30 -0.06
N SER A 27 -6.70 0.32 -0.22
CA SER A 27 -7.02 -0.96 -0.85
C SER A 27 -7.94 -1.82 0.02
N ALA A 28 -7.73 -1.83 1.34
CA ALA A 28 -8.57 -2.58 2.28
C ALA A 28 -9.99 -2.01 2.40
N LEU A 29 -10.17 -0.68 2.38
CA LEU A 29 -11.48 -0.04 2.48
C LEU A 29 -12.24 -0.08 1.15
N ALA A 30 -11.54 -0.10 0.01
CA ALA A 30 -12.16 -0.26 -1.30
C ALA A 30 -12.71 -1.68 -1.53
N VAL A 31 -12.04 -2.71 -0.97
CA VAL A 31 -12.38 -4.11 -1.22
C VAL A 31 -13.51 -4.65 -0.33
N THR A 32 -13.90 -3.93 0.72
CA THR A 32 -14.96 -4.36 1.68
C THR A 32 -16.38 -4.08 1.22
N THR A 33 -16.59 -3.25 0.20
CA THR A 33 -17.95 -2.90 -0.27
C THR A 33 -18.69 -4.07 -0.92
N SER A 34 -17.96 -5.08 -1.42
CA SER A 34 -18.57 -6.26 -2.05
C SER A 34 -17.62 -7.45 -2.05
N MET A 35 -18.11 -8.59 -1.56
CA MET A 35 -17.34 -9.83 -1.48
C MET A 35 -16.95 -10.36 -2.87
N THR A 36 -17.79 -10.12 -3.87
CA THR A 36 -17.55 -10.52 -5.26
C THR A 36 -16.39 -9.74 -5.88
N ALA A 37 -16.27 -8.43 -5.64
CA ALA A 37 -15.15 -7.63 -6.14
C ALA A 37 -13.82 -8.06 -5.49
N ALA A 38 -13.81 -8.39 -4.19
CA ALA A 38 -12.63 -8.89 -3.50
C ALA A 38 -12.02 -10.14 -4.14
N LEU A 39 -12.91 -11.06 -4.53
CA LEU A 39 -12.52 -12.34 -5.12
C LEU A 39 -11.97 -12.16 -6.55
N VAL A 40 -12.59 -11.28 -7.35
CA VAL A 40 -12.11 -10.93 -8.70
C VAL A 40 -10.78 -10.19 -8.65
N MET A 41 -10.60 -9.23 -7.73
CA MET A 41 -9.36 -8.46 -7.58
C MET A 41 -8.18 -9.37 -7.19
N SER A 42 -8.40 -10.33 -6.29
CA SER A 42 -7.38 -11.30 -5.87
C SER A 42 -6.93 -12.19 -7.03
N LEU A 43 -7.87 -12.71 -7.83
CA LEU A 43 -7.55 -13.49 -9.03
C LEU A 43 -6.79 -12.68 -10.08
N ALA A 44 -7.20 -11.42 -10.29
CA ALA A 44 -6.53 -10.53 -11.22
C ALA A 44 -5.07 -10.25 -10.83
N VAL A 45 -4.81 -9.99 -9.54
CA VAL A 45 -3.44 -9.74 -9.05
C VAL A 45 -2.55 -10.98 -9.17
N ILE A 46 -3.08 -12.18 -8.88
CA ILE A 46 -2.34 -13.45 -9.07
C ILE A 46 -1.97 -13.64 -10.54
N GLY A 47 -2.89 -13.35 -11.47
CA GLY A 47 -2.63 -13.42 -12.90
C GLY A 47 -1.55 -12.44 -13.37
N VAL A 48 -1.62 -11.18 -12.92
CA VAL A 48 -0.60 -10.17 -13.23
C VAL A 48 0.75 -10.52 -12.63
N MET A 49 0.79 -10.99 -11.37
CA MET A 49 2.04 -11.34 -10.69
C MET A 49 2.71 -12.56 -11.33
N MET A 50 1.94 -13.51 -11.88
CA MET A 50 2.47 -14.65 -12.63
C MET A 50 3.00 -14.26 -14.03
N GLY A 51 2.41 -13.26 -14.68
CA GLY A 51 2.80 -12.84 -16.04
C GLY A 51 3.78 -11.67 -16.12
N SER A 52 4.10 -11.03 -15.00
CA SER A 52 4.93 -9.82 -14.97
C SER A 52 6.44 -10.10 -14.83
N ASN A 53 6.85 -11.36 -14.68
CA ASN A 53 8.25 -11.81 -14.61
C ASN A 53 8.42 -13.09 -15.43
#